data_AF-A0A177P4E2-F1
#
_entry.id   AF-A0A177P4E2-F1
#
_cell.length_a   1.000
_cell.length_b   1.000
_cell.length_c   1.000
_cell.angle_alpha   90.00
_cell.angle_beta   90.00
_cell.angle_gamma   90.00
#
_symmetry.space_group_name_H-M   'P 1'
#
loop_
_entity.id
_entity.type
_entity.pdbx_description
1 polymer ?
#
loop_
_entity_poly.entity_id
_entity_poly.type
_entity_poly.pdbx_seq_one_letter_code
_entity_poly.pdbx_strand_id
1 'polypeptide(L)'
;MSDFLSQLLECENFQVLARQDGIPALNRLYNVAHNDTGQALRIRRFLLGLYNGQALPFNLNEFRGLDSSPEKEMHLYFENGKQVFRSWAEEQQAIQ
;
A
#
# COMPACT_ATOMS: atom_id res chain seq x y z
N MET A 1 11.61 -22.94 21.69
CA MET A 1 10.19 -23.35 21.74
C MET A 1 9.30 -22.27 22.36
N SER A 2 9.76 -21.48 23.34
CA SER A 2 9.00 -20.34 23.88
C SER A 2 8.90 -19.15 22.91
N ASP A 3 9.98 -18.87 22.16
CA ASP A 3 10.06 -17.71 21.24
C ASP A 3 9.03 -17.76 20.10
N PHE A 4 8.80 -18.95 19.53
CA PHE A 4 7.77 -19.16 18.51
C PHE A 4 6.35 -18.90 19.02
N LEU A 5 6.03 -19.31 20.25
CA LEU A 5 4.71 -19.08 20.83
C LEU A 5 4.49 -17.60 21.14
N SER A 6 5.53 -16.89 21.59
CA SER A 6 5.48 -15.43 21.78
C SER A 6 5.23 -14.70 20.45
N GLN A 7 5.96 -15.06 19.39
CA GLN A 7 5.77 -14.49 18.05
C GLN A 7 4.37 -14.77 17.49
N LEU A 8 3.83 -15.98 17.72
CA LEU A 8 2.48 -16.33 17.29
C LEU A 8 1.42 -15.49 18.02
N LEU A 9 1.57 -15.32 19.35
CA LEU A 9 0.70 -14.48 20.16
C LEU A 9 0.77 -13.00 19.74
N GLU A 10 1.96 -12.50 19.41
CA GLU A 10 2.16 -11.15 18.89
C GLU A 10 1.49 -10.96 17.52
N CYS A 11 1.63 -11.92 16.60
CA CYS A 11 0.92 -11.90 15.32
C CYS A 11 -0.60 -11.90 15.50
N GLU A 12 -1.13 -12.72 16.41
CA GLU A 12 -2.56 -12.77 16.71
C GLU A 12 -3.06 -11.43 17.28
N ASN A 13 -2.34 -10.86 18.25
CA ASN A 13 -2.66 -9.55 18.81
C ASN A 13 -2.62 -8.45 17.75
N PHE A 14 -1.61 -8.46 16.88
CA PHE A 14 -1.51 -7.51 15.77
C PHE A 14 -2.71 -7.63 14.82
N GLN A 15 -3.12 -8.85 14.47
CA GLN A 15 -4.29 -9.08 13.63
C GLN A 15 -5.59 -8.59 14.29
N VAL A 16 -5.74 -8.81 15.60
CA VAL A 16 -6.92 -8.35 16.34
C VAL A 16 -6.99 -6.83 16.36
N LEU A 17 -5.89 -6.16 16.70
CA LEU A 17 -5.81 -4.69 16.71
C LEU A 17 -6.05 -4.12 15.30
N ALA A 18 -5.42 -4.68 14.28
CA ALA A 18 -5.63 -4.28 12.89
C ALA A 18 -7.07 -4.46 12.42
N ARG A 19 -7.78 -5.49 12.91
CA ARG A 19 -9.22 -5.71 12.62
C ARG A 19 -10.10 -4.69 13.32
N GLN A 20 -9.80 -4.35 14.58
CA GLN A 20 -10.53 -3.34 15.34
C GLN A 20 -10.48 -1.97 14.66
N ASP A 21 -9.30 -1.59 14.15
CA ASP A 21 -9.12 -0.32 13.44
C ASP A 21 -9.53 -0.38 11.96
N GLY A 22 -9.65 -1.59 11.40
CA GLY A 22 -9.97 -1.84 10.00
C GLY A 22 -11.35 -1.34 9.59
N ILE A 23 -12.40 -1.65 10.35
CA ILE A 23 -13.77 -1.22 10.02
C ILE A 23 -13.89 0.32 10.07
N PRO A 24 -13.41 1.02 11.12
CA PRO A 24 -13.34 2.48 11.12
C PRO A 24 -12.57 3.06 9.93
N ALA A 25 -11.44 2.44 9.53
CA ALA A 25 -10.67 2.88 8.37
C ALA A 25 -11.45 2.72 7.06
N LEU A 26 -12.13 1.59 6.85
CA LEU A 26 -12.98 1.36 5.68
C LEU A 26 -14.12 2.38 5.59
N ASN A 27 -14.76 2.72 6.71
CA ASN A 27 -15.80 3.75 6.73
C ASN A 27 -15.25 5.13 6.30
N ARG A 28 -14.04 5.51 6.72
CA ARG A 28 -13.40 6.75 6.25
C ARG A 28 -13.18 6.73 4.74
N LEU A 29 -12.66 5.63 4.20
CA LEU A 29 -12.44 5.47 2.76
C LEU A 29 -13.76 5.48 1.98
N TYR A 30 -14.77 4.79 2.48
CA TYR A 30 -16.11 4.78 1.91
C TYR A 30 -16.67 6.20 1.79
N ASN A 31 -16.57 7.00 2.86
CA ASN A 31 -17.02 8.40 2.83
C ASN A 31 -16.22 9.24 1.83
N VAL A 32 -14.89 9.11 1.80
CA VAL A 32 -14.04 9.83 0.83
C VAL A 32 -14.38 9.48 -0.61
N ALA A 33 -14.73 8.21 -0.88
CA ALA A 33 -15.08 7.72 -2.21
C ALA A 33 -16.37 8.31 -2.79
N HIS A 34 -17.20 8.99 -1.99
CA HIS A 34 -18.39 9.70 -2.49
C HIS A 34 -18.08 11.07 -3.09
N ASN A 35 -16.89 11.63 -2.83
CA ASN A 35 -16.51 12.92 -3.39
C ASN A 35 -16.20 12.82 -4.89
N ASP A 36 -16.18 13.97 -5.57
CA ASP A 36 -15.91 14.10 -7.00
C ASP A 36 -14.52 14.69 -7.26
N THR A 37 -13.50 14.08 -6.67
CA THR A 37 -12.09 14.45 -6.87
C THR A 37 -11.30 13.30 -7.48
N GLY A 38 -10.17 13.61 -8.13
CA GLY A 38 -9.26 12.58 -8.64
C GLY A 38 -8.77 11.61 -7.56
N GLN A 39 -8.60 12.10 -6.32
CA GLN A 39 -8.25 11.27 -5.17
C GLN A 39 -9.41 10.35 -4.76
N ALA A 40 -10.64 10.86 -4.72
CA ALA A 40 -11.83 10.06 -4.41
C ALA A 40 -12.05 8.94 -5.44
N LEU A 41 -11.79 9.20 -6.72
CA LEU A 41 -11.84 8.18 -7.76
C LEU A 41 -10.84 7.04 -7.52
N ARG A 42 -9.60 7.36 -7.09
CA ARG A 42 -8.58 6.36 -6.75
C ARG A 42 -9.03 5.49 -5.57
N ILE A 43 -9.57 6.10 -4.51
CA ILE A 43 -10.14 5.36 -3.37
C ILE A 43 -11.30 4.46 -3.81
N ARG A 44 -12.19 4.95 -4.68
CA ARG A 44 -13.31 4.16 -5.21
C ARG A 44 -12.83 2.93 -5.97
N ARG A 45 -11.81 3.07 -6.82
CA ARG A 45 -11.21 1.94 -7.55
C ARG A 45 -10.54 0.94 -6.61
N PHE A 46 -9.88 1.42 -5.55
CA PHE A 46 -9.33 0.55 -4.52
C PHE A 46 -10.42 -0.28 -3.83
N LEU A 47 -11.50 0.36 -3.37
CA LEU A 47 -12.64 -0.33 -2.74
C LEU A 47 -13.31 -1.34 -3.69
N LEU A 48 -13.43 -1.01 -4.98
CA LEU A 48 -13.94 -1.93 -5.99
C LEU A 48 -13.03 -3.16 -6.20
N GLY A 49 -11.71 -2.97 -6.13
CA GLY A 49 -10.76 -4.08 -6.16
C GLY A 49 -10.80 -4.96 -4.92
N LEU A 50 -11.12 -4.40 -3.74
CA LEU A 50 -11.39 -5.20 -2.54
C LEU A 50 -12.70 -6.00 -2.67
N TYR A 51 -13.71 -5.44 -3.33
CA TYR A 51 -14.98 -6.13 -3.57
C TYR A 51 -14.83 -7.28 -4.58
N ASN A 52 -14.15 -7.04 -5.71
CA ASN A 52 -13.92 -8.05 -6.73
C ASN A 52 -12.63 -7.79 -7.52
N GLY A 53 -11.49 -8.18 -6.96
CA GLY A 53 -10.18 -7.92 -7.57
C GLY A 53 -9.93 -8.64 -8.89
N GLN A 54 -10.67 -9.73 -9.19
CA GLN A 54 -10.54 -10.44 -10.47
C GLN A 54 -11.18 -9.65 -11.61
N ALA A 55 -12.37 -9.10 -11.39
CA ALA A 55 -13.05 -8.28 -12.39
C ALA A 55 -12.58 -6.82 -12.39
N LEU A 56 -12.14 -6.32 -11.23
CA LEU A 56 -11.80 -4.92 -10.99
C LEU A 56 -10.41 -4.82 -10.34
N PRO A 57 -9.33 -5.24 -11.03
CA PRO A 57 -7.99 -5.18 -10.46
C PRO A 57 -7.58 -3.74 -10.15
N PHE A 58 -6.91 -3.55 -9.03
CA PHE A 58 -6.39 -2.24 -8.61
C PHE A 58 -4.85 -2.24 -8.65
N ASN A 59 -4.27 -1.26 -9.35
CA ASN A 59 -2.83 -1.07 -9.36
C ASN A 59 -2.40 -0.26 -8.14
N LEU A 60 -1.58 -0.83 -7.27
CA LEU A 60 -1.11 -0.15 -6.05
C LEU A 60 -0.34 1.16 -6.33
N ASN A 61 0.26 1.32 -7.53
CA ASN A 61 0.88 2.58 -7.92
C ASN A 61 -0.11 3.74 -8.02
N GLU A 62 -1.41 3.46 -8.17
CA GLU A 62 -2.45 4.51 -8.16
C GLU A 62 -2.47 5.27 -6.82
N PHE A 63 -1.97 4.69 -5.72
CA PHE A 63 -1.85 5.38 -4.44
C PHE A 63 -0.85 6.54 -4.46
N ARG A 64 0.10 6.56 -5.40
CA ARG A 64 0.97 7.74 -5.62
C ARG A 64 0.19 9.01 -5.90
N GLY A 65 -1.01 8.90 -6.46
CA GLY A 65 -1.89 10.04 -6.71
C GLY A 65 -2.65 10.52 -5.47
N LEU A 66 -2.48 9.89 -4.31
CA LEU A 66 -2.96 10.38 -3.01
C LEU A 66 -1.89 11.17 -2.26
N ASP A 67 -0.61 11.00 -2.62
CA ASP A 67 0.50 11.73 -2.01
C ASP A 67 0.33 13.24 -2.31
N SER A 68 0.31 14.07 -1.27
CA SER A 68 0.21 15.52 -1.41
C SER A 68 1.49 16.12 -2.01
N SER A 69 2.64 15.52 -1.73
CA SER A 69 3.94 15.57 -2.41
C SER A 69 4.93 14.80 -1.54
N PRO A 70 5.79 13.92 -2.07
CA PRO A 70 6.82 13.31 -1.26
C PRO A 70 7.82 14.39 -0.81
N GLU A 71 8.15 14.43 0.48
CA GLU A 71 9.23 15.29 1.00
C GLU A 71 10.57 14.94 0.32
N LYS A 72 10.77 13.65 0.04
CA LYS A 72 11.99 13.10 -0.54
C LYS A 72 11.68 11.82 -1.31
N GLU A 73 12.27 11.66 -2.50
CA GLU A 73 12.17 10.41 -3.24
C GLU A 73 12.84 9.25 -2.49
N MET A 74 12.28 8.04 -2.60
CA MET A 74 12.73 6.87 -1.84
C MET A 74 14.23 6.56 -2.01
N HIS A 75 14.75 6.67 -3.25
CA HIS A 75 16.15 6.36 -3.52
C HIS A 75 17.12 7.34 -2.85
N LEU A 76 16.66 8.52 -2.43
CA LEU A 76 17.50 9.52 -1.78
C LEU A 76 17.76 9.21 -0.30
N TYR A 77 17.03 8.27 0.31
CA TYR A 77 17.24 7.86 1.71
C TYR A 77 18.46 6.93 1.88
N PHE A 78 19.03 6.42 0.79
CA PHE A 78 20.14 5.47 0.79
C PHE A 78 21.40 6.09 0.19
N GLU A 79 22.56 5.76 0.75
CA GLU A 79 23.85 6.14 0.18
C GLU A 79 23.98 5.54 -1.24
N ASN A 80 24.39 6.37 -2.22
CA ASN A 80 24.45 6.00 -3.64
C ASN A 80 23.14 5.43 -4.22
N GLY A 81 21.99 5.72 -3.61
CA GLY A 81 20.72 5.10 -3.99
C GLY A 81 20.33 5.36 -5.44
N LYS A 82 20.65 6.52 -6.02
CA LYS A 82 20.37 6.77 -7.45
C LYS A 82 21.05 5.75 -8.37
N GLN A 83 22.31 5.41 -8.10
CA GLN A 83 23.07 4.43 -8.88
C GLN A 83 22.53 3.01 -8.67
N VAL A 84 22.26 2.64 -7.42
CA VAL A 84 21.75 1.30 -7.05
C VAL A 84 20.39 1.02 -7.70
N PHE A 85 19.44 1.95 -7.58
CA PHE A 85 18.10 1.76 -8.15
C PHE A 85 18.11 1.75 -9.68
N ARG A 86 19.04 2.49 -10.31
CA ARG A 86 19.25 2.45 -11.75
C ARG A 86 19.79 1.09 -12.20
N SER A 87 20.81 0.53 -11.53
CA SER A 87 21.37 -0.76 -11.91
C SER A 87 20.32 -1.87 -11.81
N TRP A 88 19.50 -1.89 -10.75
CA TRP A 88 18.41 -2.85 -10.62
C TRP A 88 17.38 -2.74 -11.75
N ALA A 89 17.05 -1.52 -12.19
CA ALA A 89 16.11 -1.32 -13.30
C ALA A 89 16.67 -1.88 -14.62
N GLU A 90 17.95 -1.66 -14.89
CA GLU A 90 18.64 -2.19 -16.06
C GLU A 90 18.72 -3.73 -16.02
N GLU A 91 19.02 -4.32 -14.87
CA GLU A 91 19.03 -5.77 -14.67
C GLU A 91 17.65 -6.42 -14.90
N GLN A 92 16.58 -5.83 -14.37
CA GLN A 92 15.22 -6.34 -14.53
C GLN A 92 14.75 -6.33 -15.99
N GLN A 93 15.13 -5.31 -16.74
CA GLN A 93 14.79 -5.20 -18.16
C GLN A 93 15.55 -6.21 -19.02
N ALA A 94 16.73 -6.65 -18.59
CA ALA A 94 17.53 -7.65 -19.31
C ALA A 94 17.01 -9.09 -19.16
N ILE A 95 16.10 -9.35 -18.22
CA ILE A 95 15.55 -10.68 -17.93
C ILE A 95 14.14 -10.87 -18.56
N GLN A 96 13.55 -9.82 -19.13
CA GLN A 96 12.27 -9.85 -19.86
C GLN A 96 12.45 -10.08 -21.35
#